data_AF-Q04T75-F1
#
_entry.id   AF-Q04T75-F1
#
_cell.length_a   1.000
_cell.length_b   1.000
_cell.length_c   1.000
_cell.angle_alpha   90.00
_cell.angle_beta   90.00
_cell.angle_gamma   90.00
#
_symmetry.space_group_name_H-M   'P 1'
#
loop_
_entity.id
_entity.type
_entity.pdbx_description
1 polymer ?
#
loop_
_entity_poly.entity_id
_entity_poly.type
_entity_poly.pdbx_seq_one_letter_code
_entity_poly.pdbx_strand_id
1 'polypeptide(L)'
;MNPIFYNYFSDHEEFLSYLKNDRFCGSGLISTPMQQEPYFLETDRKAKLELKQSRLLILLEGKESSKSLSIPLNPTETNSKERRKLEFCPDYLHFENGEEGFSVKLQPLDRKRIHLQVDSKIGLEFSGTLARLNGWKKWFLGLS
;
A
#
# COMPACT_ATOMS: atom_id res chain seq x y z
N MET A 1 -17.00 -3.15 -21.98
CA MET A 1 -15.83 -2.25 -21.95
C MET A 1 -14.61 -3.11 -21.69
N ASN A 2 -13.64 -3.13 -22.60
CA ASN A 2 -12.37 -3.82 -22.35
C ASN A 2 -11.69 -3.19 -21.13
N PRO A 3 -11.27 -3.98 -20.12
CA PRO A 3 -10.40 -3.45 -19.09
C PRO A 3 -9.13 -3.00 -19.81
N ILE A 4 -8.89 -1.69 -19.83
CA ILE A 4 -7.60 -1.14 -20.24
C ILE A 4 -6.66 -1.56 -19.12
N PHE A 5 -5.96 -2.67 -19.34
CA PHE A 5 -4.87 -3.13 -18.50
C PHE A 5 -3.79 -2.05 -18.55
N TYR A 6 -3.64 -1.31 -17.46
CA TYR A 6 -2.43 -0.53 -17.23
C TYR A 6 -1.40 -1.55 -16.75
N ASN A 7 -0.61 -2.08 -17.67
CA ASN A 7 0.49 -2.97 -17.27
C ASN A 7 1.75 -2.17 -16.89
N TYR A 8 1.88 -0.92 -17.35
CA TYR A 8 3.11 -0.14 -17.22
C TYR A 8 2.79 1.36 -17.13
N PHE A 9 3.34 2.06 -16.13
CA PHE A 9 3.41 3.52 -16.09
C PHE A 9 4.65 3.99 -16.85
N SER A 10 4.47 5.02 -17.66
CA SER A 10 5.54 5.58 -18.50
C SER A 10 6.54 6.39 -17.67
N ASP A 11 6.06 7.02 -16.59
CA ASP A 11 6.87 7.83 -15.69
C ASP A 11 6.24 7.95 -14.28
N HIS A 12 6.98 8.64 -13.40
CA HIS A 12 6.58 8.92 -12.02
C HIS A 12 5.29 9.76 -11.92
N GLU A 13 5.12 10.76 -12.79
CA GLU A 13 3.96 11.66 -12.75
C GLU A 13 2.68 10.91 -13.13
N GLU A 14 2.77 9.97 -14.06
CA GLU A 14 1.66 9.09 -14.43
C GLU A 14 1.24 8.20 -13.25
N PHE A 15 2.21 7.64 -12.52
CA PHE A 15 1.94 6.85 -11.31
C PHE A 15 1.27 7.70 -10.21
N LEU A 16 1.77 8.91 -9.95
CA LEU A 16 1.17 9.82 -8.99
C LEU A 16 -0.25 10.24 -9.40
N SER A 17 -0.45 10.51 -10.69
CA SER A 17 -1.76 10.83 -11.26
C SER A 17 -2.75 9.67 -11.08
N TYR A 18 -2.31 8.42 -11.25
CA TYR A 18 -3.13 7.23 -11.01
C TYR A 18 -3.63 7.11 -9.56
N LEU A 19 -2.83 7.56 -8.60
CA LEU A 19 -3.17 7.57 -7.17
C LEU A 19 -3.93 8.85 -6.74
N LYS A 20 -3.91 9.90 -7.55
CA LYS A 20 -4.37 11.24 -7.15
C LYS A 20 -5.86 11.25 -6.84
N ASN A 21 -6.20 11.77 -5.66
CA ASN A 21 -7.56 11.89 -5.14
C ASN A 21 -8.30 10.54 -4.99
N ASP A 22 -7.60 9.41 -5.10
CA ASP A 22 -8.19 8.09 -4.97
C ASP A 22 -7.91 7.44 -3.62
N ARG A 23 -8.89 6.65 -3.19
CA ARG A 23 -8.82 5.81 -2.01
C ARG A 23 -9.01 4.37 -2.47
N PHE A 24 -8.22 3.47 -1.93
CA PHE A 24 -8.33 2.05 -2.20
C PHE A 24 -8.57 1.30 -0.90
N CYS A 25 -9.41 0.28 -0.93
CA CYS A 25 -9.59 -0.60 0.21
C CYS A 25 -9.75 -2.06 -0.23
N GLY A 26 -9.30 -2.98 0.61
CA GLY A 26 -9.45 -4.41 0.36
C GLY A 26 -9.03 -5.21 1.57
N SER A 27 -9.21 -6.53 1.47
CA SER A 27 -8.70 -7.47 2.44
C SER A 27 -7.52 -8.23 1.85
N GLY A 28 -6.60 -8.66 2.71
CA GLY A 28 -5.41 -9.40 2.31
C GLY A 28 -5.03 -10.45 3.33
N LEU A 29 -4.18 -11.38 2.89
CA LEU A 29 -3.58 -12.42 3.70
C LEU A 29 -2.34 -11.90 4.42
N ILE A 30 -2.04 -12.53 5.55
CA ILE A 30 -0.78 -12.37 6.29
C ILE A 30 -0.08 -13.72 6.27
N SER A 31 1.23 -13.74 6.03
CA SER A 31 2.06 -14.92 6.29
C SER A 31 3.27 -14.50 7.12
N THR A 32 3.08 -14.46 8.42
CA THR A 32 4.15 -14.35 9.40
C THR A 32 4.70 -15.75 9.67
N PRO A 33 5.94 -16.08 9.26
CA PRO A 33 6.55 -17.34 9.62
C PRO A 33 7.30 -17.16 10.95
N MET A 34 6.59 -17.25 12.09
CA MET A 34 7.00 -18.11 13.21
C MET A 34 6.00 -18.05 14.37
N GLN A 35 5.55 -19.24 14.73
CA GLN A 35 4.82 -19.56 15.95
C GLN A 35 5.72 -19.29 17.17
N GLN A 36 5.36 -18.33 18.02
CA GLN A 36 5.73 -18.41 19.44
C GLN A 36 4.82 -17.64 20.41
N GLU A 37 3.72 -17.06 19.96
CA GLU A 37 2.71 -16.47 20.85
C GLU A 37 1.28 -16.80 20.36
N PRO A 38 0.27 -16.86 21.25
CA PRO A 38 -1.12 -17.17 20.90
C PRO A 38 -1.83 -16.06 20.07
N TYR A 39 -1.07 -15.33 19.26
CA TYR A 39 -1.41 -14.02 18.68
C TYR A 39 -1.74 -14.04 17.17
N PHE A 40 -1.97 -15.21 16.56
CA PHE A 40 -2.53 -15.34 15.20
C PHE A 40 -4.05 -15.49 15.22
N LEU A 41 -4.76 -14.55 15.85
CA LEU A 41 -6.23 -14.60 15.96
C LEU A 41 -6.96 -14.01 14.74
N GLU A 42 -6.26 -13.33 13.82
CA GLU A 42 -6.88 -12.64 12.70
C GLU A 42 -6.20 -12.99 11.36
N THR A 43 -6.92 -13.75 10.53
CA THR A 43 -6.52 -14.09 9.16
C THR A 43 -6.98 -13.08 8.12
N ASP A 44 -7.98 -12.26 8.46
CA ASP A 44 -8.58 -11.25 7.59
C ASP A 44 -8.25 -9.85 8.09
N ARG A 45 -7.25 -9.20 7.47
CA ARG A 45 -6.99 -7.76 7.69
C ARG A 45 -7.47 -6.95 6.52
N LYS A 46 -7.96 -5.76 6.82
CA LYS A 46 -8.31 -4.74 5.83
C LYS A 46 -7.16 -3.77 5.69
N ALA A 47 -6.89 -3.35 4.47
CA ALA A 47 -6.02 -2.22 4.21
C ALA A 47 -6.81 -1.11 3.55
N LYS A 48 -6.53 0.13 3.96
CA LYS A 48 -6.94 1.35 3.28
C LYS A 48 -5.70 2.08 2.81
N LEU A 49 -5.73 2.55 1.57
CA LEU A 49 -4.64 3.27 0.94
C LEU A 49 -5.18 4.58 0.38
N GLU A 50 -4.53 5.68 0.73
CA GLU A 50 -4.93 7.04 0.32
C GLU A 50 -3.69 7.87 -0.01
N LEU A 51 -3.73 8.61 -1.11
CA LEU A 51 -2.76 9.65 -1.38
C LEU A 51 -3.23 10.97 -0.76
N LYS A 52 -2.44 11.52 0.16
CA LYS A 52 -2.62 12.88 0.70
C LYS A 52 -1.37 13.71 0.49
N GLN A 53 -1.53 14.86 -0.16
CA GLN A 53 -0.42 15.73 -0.55
C GLN A 53 0.61 14.94 -1.37
N SER A 54 1.83 14.78 -0.85
CA SER A 54 2.92 14.02 -1.45
C SER A 54 3.28 12.78 -0.62
N ARG A 55 2.31 12.23 0.11
CA ARG A 55 2.49 11.06 0.96
C ARG A 55 1.40 10.03 0.70
N LEU A 56 1.84 8.79 0.63
CA LEU A 56 0.94 7.65 0.63
C LEU A 56 0.69 7.20 2.06
N LEU A 57 -0.57 7.20 2.46
CA LEU A 57 -1.01 6.73 3.76
C LEU A 57 -1.61 5.34 3.60
N ILE A 58 -1.08 4.39 4.37
CA ILE A 58 -1.57 3.01 4.41
C ILE A 58 -2.04 2.75 5.84
N LEU A 59 -3.31 2.37 5.99
CA LEU A 59 -3.87 1.94 7.26
C LEU A 59 -4.16 0.45 7.16
N LEU A 60 -3.51 -0.35 8.00
CA LEU A 60 -3.79 -1.77 8.18
C LEU A 60 -4.69 -1.90 9.40
N GLU A 61 -5.89 -2.45 9.22
CA GLU A 61 -6.90 -2.63 10.27
C GLU A 61 -7.15 -4.12 10.50
N GLY A 62 -6.93 -4.54 11.75
CA GLY A 62 -7.43 -5.78 12.32
C GLY A 62 -8.78 -5.59 13.01
N LYS A 63 -9.25 -6.61 13.73
CA LYS A 63 -10.47 -6.56 14.54
C LYS A 63 -10.25 -5.72 15.81
N GLU A 64 -9.08 -5.83 16.42
CA GLU A 64 -8.77 -5.18 17.71
C GLU A 64 -7.60 -4.19 17.66
N SER A 65 -6.89 -4.12 16.54
CA SER A 65 -5.71 -3.25 16.39
C SER A 65 -5.63 -2.60 15.01
N SER A 66 -4.89 -1.48 14.92
CA SER A 66 -4.61 -0.81 13.65
C SER A 66 -3.19 -0.28 13.61
N LYS A 67 -2.55 -0.30 12.44
CA LYS A 67 -1.21 0.23 12.18
C LYS A 67 -1.27 1.18 10.98
N SER A 68 -0.67 2.37 11.12
CA SER A 68 -0.56 3.33 10.03
C SER A 68 0.89 3.45 9.53
N LEU A 69 1.04 3.54 8.22
CA LEU A 69 2.30 3.76 7.53
C LEU A 69 2.17 5.02 6.67
N SER A 70 3.21 5.84 6.66
CA SER A 70 3.27 7.05 5.84
C SER A 70 4.52 7.00 4.97
N ILE A 71 4.33 6.79 3.68
CA ILE A 71 5.41 6.72 2.70
C ILE A 71 5.54 8.07 1.99
N PRO A 72 6.68 8.77 2.12
CA PRO A 72 6.95 9.95 1.32
C PRO A 72 7.08 9.53 -0.16
N LEU A 73 6.43 10.27 -1.07
CA LEU A 73 6.51 10.00 -2.51
C LEU A 73 7.49 10.93 -3.23
N ASN A 74 8.27 11.74 -2.50
CA ASN A 74 9.32 12.57 -3.07
C ASN A 74 10.65 11.79 -3.02
N PRO A 75 11.21 11.36 -4.18
CA PRO A 75 12.47 10.61 -4.21
C PRO A 75 13.64 11.41 -3.62
N THR A 76 13.69 12.73 -3.85
CA THR A 76 14.78 13.59 -3.40
C THR A 76 14.79 13.74 -1.87
N GLU A 77 13.62 13.80 -1.25
CA GLU A 77 13.48 13.82 0.21
C GLU A 77 13.75 12.44 0.85
N THR A 78 13.41 11.37 0.12
CA THR A 78 13.47 10.01 0.64
C THR A 78 14.86 9.41 0.52
N ASN A 79 15.43 9.45 -0.68
CA ASN A 79 16.71 8.82 -1.02
C ASN A 79 17.91 9.63 -0.52
N SER A 80 17.71 10.86 -0.04
CA SER A 80 18.75 11.64 0.65
C SER A 80 19.07 11.12 2.06
N LYS A 81 18.25 10.23 2.61
CA LYS A 81 18.52 9.54 3.88
C LYS A 81 19.14 8.19 3.58
N GLU A 82 20.35 7.94 4.10
CA GLU A 82 21.19 6.75 3.79
C GLU A 82 20.51 5.38 3.92
N ARG A 83 19.34 5.29 4.56
CA ARG A 83 18.62 4.03 4.78
C ARG A 83 17.24 3.97 4.15
N ARG A 84 16.72 5.05 3.56
CA ARG A 84 15.41 5.04 2.92
C ARG A 84 15.58 4.98 1.42
N LYS A 85 14.79 4.12 0.79
CA LYS A 85 14.81 3.94 -0.64
C LYS A 85 13.39 3.98 -1.18
N LEU A 86 13.15 4.82 -2.16
CA LEU A 86 11.91 4.87 -2.92
C LEU A 86 12.23 4.65 -4.40
N GLU A 87 11.65 3.59 -4.94
CA GLU A 87 11.82 3.17 -6.33
C GLU A 87 10.47 3.20 -7.04
N PHE A 88 10.45 3.87 -8.18
CA PHE A 88 9.32 3.85 -9.10
C PHE A 88 9.74 3.07 -10.33
N CYS A 89 9.13 1.91 -10.51
CA CYS A 89 9.25 1.10 -11.70
C CYS A 89 7.94 1.18 -12.50
N PRO A 90 7.97 0.89 -13.80
CA PRO A 90 6.76 0.91 -14.63
C PRO A 90 5.62 0.03 -14.07
N ASP A 91 5.96 -1.07 -13.39
CA ASP A 91 4.98 -2.06 -12.93
C ASP A 91 4.67 -1.92 -11.43
N TYR A 92 5.51 -1.23 -10.67
CA TYR A 92 5.39 -1.16 -9.21
C TYR A 92 6.08 0.06 -8.59
N LEU A 93 5.57 0.46 -7.43
CA LEU A 93 6.29 1.30 -6.47
C LEU A 93 6.85 0.41 -5.37
N HIS A 94 8.10 0.63 -4.99
CA HIS A 94 8.77 -0.05 -3.90
C HIS A 94 9.39 0.96 -2.94
N PHE A 95 9.21 0.73 -1.64
CA PHE A 95 9.70 1.59 -0.59
C PHE A 95 10.35 0.78 0.55
N GLU A 96 11.52 1.20 0.98
CA GLU A 96 12.23 0.71 2.15
C GLU A 96 12.44 1.87 3.13
N ASN A 97 12.18 1.65 4.42
CA ASN A 97 12.30 2.69 5.46
C ASN A 97 13.65 2.65 6.22
N GLY A 98 14.49 1.65 5.94
CA GLY A 98 15.78 1.44 6.59
C GLY A 98 15.77 0.50 7.78
N GLU A 99 14.61 0.01 8.18
CA GLU A 99 14.47 -1.08 9.13
C GLU A 99 14.71 -2.41 8.40
N GLU A 100 15.46 -3.30 9.04
CA GLU A 100 15.78 -4.62 8.49
C GLU A 100 14.49 -5.39 8.17
N GLY A 101 14.36 -5.85 6.93
CA GLY A 101 13.22 -6.62 6.46
C GLY A 101 11.94 -5.82 6.22
N PHE A 102 11.91 -4.50 6.47
CA PHE A 102 10.74 -3.69 6.14
C PHE A 102 10.75 -3.23 4.68
N SER A 103 9.67 -3.53 3.98
CA SER A 103 9.40 -2.95 2.67
C SER A 103 7.90 -2.81 2.41
N VAL A 104 7.57 -1.90 1.49
CA VAL A 104 6.22 -1.78 0.94
C VAL A 104 6.30 -1.83 -0.56
N LYS A 105 5.51 -2.71 -1.16
CA LYS A 105 5.36 -2.81 -2.61
C LYS A 105 3.92 -2.56 -3.02
N LEU A 106 3.75 -1.73 -4.03
CA LEU A 106 2.47 -1.44 -4.66
C LEU A 106 2.54 -1.79 -6.13
N GLN A 107 1.68 -2.68 -6.57
CA GLN A 107 1.62 -3.12 -7.96
C GLN A 107 0.22 -2.85 -8.51
N PRO A 108 0.03 -1.81 -9.33
CA PRO A 108 -1.23 -1.58 -10.01
C PRO A 108 -1.57 -2.77 -10.92
N LEU A 109 -2.81 -3.25 -10.82
CA LEU A 109 -3.28 -4.41 -11.60
C LEU A 109 -4.16 -3.95 -12.77
N ASP A 110 -4.96 -2.90 -12.53
CA ASP A 110 -5.73 -2.19 -13.54
C ASP A 110 -6.18 -0.84 -12.99
N ARG A 111 -7.00 -0.09 -13.75
CA ARG A 111 -7.54 1.23 -13.35
C ARG A 111 -8.30 1.25 -12.01
N LYS A 112 -8.74 0.10 -11.51
CA LYS A 112 -9.59 -0.01 -10.33
C LYS A 112 -8.95 -0.86 -9.23
N ARG A 113 -7.79 -1.47 -9.45
CA ARG A 113 -7.21 -2.42 -8.51
C ARG A 113 -5.71 -2.23 -8.37
N ILE A 114 -5.24 -2.32 -7.14
CA ILE A 114 -3.82 -2.29 -6.79
C ILE A 114 -3.52 -3.43 -5.82
N HIS A 115 -2.46 -4.17 -6.05
CA HIS A 115 -1.92 -5.09 -5.06
C HIS A 115 -1.02 -4.32 -4.10
N LEU A 116 -1.23 -4.53 -2.81
CA LEU A 116 -0.41 -3.99 -1.73
C LEU A 116 0.27 -5.17 -1.03
N GLN A 117 1.57 -5.07 -0.87
CA GLN A 117 2.38 -5.93 -0.04
C GLN A 117 3.16 -5.10 0.98
N VAL A 118 3.14 -5.53 2.23
CA VAL A 118 3.92 -4.96 3.33
C VAL A 118 4.70 -6.09 3.98
N ASP A 119 6.02 -5.99 3.93
CA ASP A 119 6.94 -6.91 4.58
C ASP A 119 7.54 -6.23 5.82
N SER A 120 7.91 -7.03 6.81
CA SER A 120 8.70 -6.59 7.95
C SER A 120 9.71 -7.64 8.37
N LYS A 121 10.50 -7.32 9.40
CA LYS A 121 11.49 -8.24 9.98
C LYS A 121 10.92 -9.63 10.31
N ILE A 122 9.64 -9.71 10.67
CA ILE A 122 8.96 -10.95 11.05
C ILE A 122 8.20 -11.63 9.91
N GLY A 123 8.38 -11.18 8.66
CA GLY A 123 7.78 -11.74 7.46
C GLY A 123 6.70 -10.86 6.83
N LEU A 124 5.76 -11.49 6.12
CA LEU A 124 4.73 -10.81 5.35
C LEU A 124 3.62 -10.28 6.29
N GLU A 125 3.58 -8.97 6.53
CA GLU A 125 2.55 -8.32 7.36
C GLU A 125 1.22 -8.16 6.65
N PHE A 126 1.23 -7.99 5.32
CA PHE A 126 0.02 -7.88 4.51
C PHE A 126 0.33 -8.19 3.04
N SER A 127 -0.55 -8.94 2.37
CA SER A 127 -0.59 -9.06 0.92
C SER A 127 -2.03 -9.16 0.44
N GLY A 128 -2.48 -8.21 -0.36
CA GLY A 128 -3.88 -8.19 -0.79
C GLY A 128 -4.15 -7.26 -1.95
N THR A 129 -5.24 -7.54 -2.66
CA THR A 129 -5.74 -6.65 -3.72
C THR A 129 -6.71 -5.64 -3.13
N LEU A 130 -6.42 -4.36 -3.31
CA LEU A 130 -7.26 -3.24 -2.92
C LEU A 130 -8.05 -2.74 -4.13
N ALA A 131 -9.35 -2.53 -3.94
CA ALA A 131 -10.22 -1.95 -4.94
C ALA A 131 -10.34 -0.44 -4.75
N ARG A 132 -10.28 0.31 -5.86
CA ARG A 132 -10.52 1.74 -5.91
C ARG A 132 -11.95 2.03 -5.47
N LEU A 133 -12.10 3.00 -4.58
CA LEU A 133 -13.38 3.47 -4.10
C LEU A 133 -13.94 4.51 -5.06
N ASN A 134 -15.14 4.28 -5.58
CA ASN A 134 -15.86 5.26 -6.39
C ASN A 134 -16.47 6.35 -5.49
N GLY A 135 -16.76 7.52 -6.08
CA GLY A 135 -17.14 8.77 -5.39
C GLY A 135 -18.09 8.63 -4.19
N TRP A 136 -19.15 7.82 -4.30
CA TRP A 136 -20.10 7.64 -3.19
C TRP A 136 -19.50 6.89 -1.99
N LYS A 137 -18.66 5.87 -2.21
CA LYS A 137 -17.98 5.15 -1.13
C LYS A 137 -16.88 5.98 -0.47
N LYS A 138 -16.30 6.97 -1.17
CA LYS A 138 -15.30 7.89 -0.59
C LYS A 138 -15.91 8.74 0.54
N TRP A 139 -17.19 9.10 0.43
CA TRP A 139 -17.88 9.97 1.40
C TRP A 139 -18.16 9.26 2.72
N PHE A 140 -18.64 8.01 2.68
CA PHE A 140 -18.95 7.26 3.91
C PHE A 140 -17.72 6.88 4.74
N LEU A 141 -16.56 6.73 4.10
CA LEU A 141 -15.30 6.42 4.81
C LEU A 141 -14.59 7.65 5.38
N GLY A 142 -15.09 8.86 5.13
CA GLY A 142 -14.58 10.10 5.72
C GLY A 142 -15.31 10.55 6.98
N LEU A 143 -16.27 9.75 7.47
CA LEU A 143 -17.15 10.08 8.60
C LEU A 143 -17.01 9.10 9.78
N SER A 144 -15.89 8.38 9.88
CA SER A 144 -15.58 7.51 11.04
C SER A 144 -14.28 7.91 11.68
#